data_AF-A0A7S1RIG4-F1
#
_entry.id   AF-A0A7S1RIG4-F1
#
_cell.length_a   1.000
_cell.length_b   1.000
_cell.length_c   1.000
_cell.angle_alpha   90.00
_cell.angle_beta   90.00
_cell.angle_gamma   90.00
#
_symmetry.space_group_name_H-M   'P 1'
#
loop_
_entity.id
_entity.type
_entity.pdbx_description
1 polymer ?
#
loop_
_entity_poly.entity_id
_entity_poly.type
_entity_poly.pdbx_seq_one_letter_code
_entity_poly.pdbx_strand_id
1 'polypeptide(L)'
;NLPNPETPMFPVAQFLPNIKQAIDEFQPHCVISASKGGAYMTALWQCGLWAGPSLVINRHPTIVGIPPNMRVVICQGSNDEYYQFRREDLEALIRSGSPNRCLLYYTGNSGLLGRGYTREGDRHNMQSLIQYDCLPRLIDAVLSDESPEVQLMRSWRDMVTEERLKAEEWLRYSSS
;
A
#
# COMPACT_ATOMS: atom_id res chain seq x y z
N ASN A 1 -14.22 6.58 -17.69
CA ASN A 1 -13.75 7.54 -16.66
C ASN A 1 -14.77 7.65 -15.55
N LEU A 2 -14.35 7.38 -14.31
CA LEU A 2 -15.17 7.60 -13.12
C LEU A 2 -15.08 9.07 -12.70
N PRO A 3 -16.17 9.68 -12.21
CA PRO A 3 -16.15 11.07 -11.74
C PRO A 3 -15.38 11.23 -10.41
N ASN A 4 -15.08 12.47 -10.05
CA ASN A 4 -14.40 12.79 -8.79
C ASN A 4 -15.32 12.54 -7.59
N PRO A 5 -14.98 11.60 -6.67
CA PRO A 5 -15.86 11.26 -5.55
C PRO A 5 -15.80 12.24 -4.37
N GLU A 6 -14.93 13.25 -4.42
CA GLU A 6 -14.79 14.26 -3.36
C GLU A 6 -15.73 15.45 -3.54
N THR A 7 -16.57 15.47 -4.58
CA THR A 7 -17.60 16.51 -4.71
C THR A 7 -18.64 16.37 -3.58
N PRO A 8 -19.15 17.47 -3.03
CA PRO A 8 -20.19 17.40 -1.99
C PRO A 8 -21.39 16.53 -2.42
N MET A 9 -21.85 15.66 -1.51
CA MET A 9 -22.98 14.74 -1.74
C MET A 9 -22.81 13.81 -2.96
N PHE A 10 -21.57 13.47 -3.31
CA PHE A 10 -21.28 12.60 -4.45
C PHE A 10 -21.98 11.22 -4.32
N PRO A 11 -22.82 10.81 -5.29
CA PRO A 11 -23.57 9.57 -5.21
C PRO A 11 -22.73 8.37 -5.67
N VAL A 12 -21.72 7.98 -4.88
CA VAL A 12 -20.77 6.90 -5.21
C VAL A 12 -21.46 5.60 -5.65
N ALA A 13 -22.59 5.27 -5.02
CA ALA A 13 -23.38 4.08 -5.30
C ALA A 13 -23.85 3.97 -6.76
N GLN A 14 -24.09 5.10 -7.44
CA GLN A 14 -24.54 5.11 -8.84
C GLN A 14 -23.48 4.59 -9.81
N PHE A 15 -22.21 4.63 -9.42
CA PHE A 15 -21.09 4.24 -10.28
C PHE A 15 -20.55 2.83 -9.96
N LEU A 16 -20.94 2.23 -8.84
CA LEU A 16 -20.50 0.90 -8.45
C LEU A 16 -20.85 -0.21 -9.46
N PRO A 17 -22.03 -0.22 -10.12
CA PRO A 17 -22.35 -1.23 -11.13
C PRO A 17 -21.32 -1.27 -12.26
N ASN A 18 -20.85 -0.12 -12.73
CA ASN A 18 -19.85 -0.04 -13.80
C ASN A 18 -18.50 -0.60 -13.35
N ILE A 19 -18.10 -0.31 -12.11
CA ILE A 19 -16.84 -0.84 -11.56
C ILE A 19 -16.95 -2.35 -11.34
N LYS A 20 -18.08 -2.82 -10.81
CA LYS A 20 -18.33 -4.24 -10.61
C LYS A 20 -18.34 -5.00 -11.93
N GLN A 21 -18.98 -4.46 -12.96
CA GLN A 21 -18.95 -5.03 -14.30
C GLN A 21 -17.51 -5.15 -14.82
N ALA A 22 -16.69 -4.10 -14.68
CA ALA A 22 -15.28 -4.16 -15.09
C ALA A 22 -14.47 -5.20 -14.30
N ILE A 23 -14.71 -5.34 -12.99
CA ILE A 23 -14.12 -6.40 -12.16
C ILE A 23 -14.56 -7.79 -12.65
N ASP A 24 -15.84 -7.95 -12.98
CA ASP A 24 -16.39 -9.22 -13.43
C ASP A 24 -15.88 -9.64 -14.81
N GLU A 25 -15.71 -8.69 -15.72
CA GLU A 25 -15.18 -8.94 -17.05
C GLU A 25 -13.68 -9.23 -17.02
N PHE A 26 -12.92 -8.48 -16.22
CA PHE A 26 -11.46 -8.61 -16.16
C PHE A 26 -10.98 -9.74 -15.23
N GLN A 27 -11.77 -10.10 -14.21
CA GLN A 27 -11.41 -11.05 -13.16
C GLN A 27 -10.04 -10.76 -12.52
N PRO A 28 -9.82 -9.56 -11.96
CA PRO A 28 -8.53 -9.21 -11.35
C PRO A 28 -8.24 -10.08 -10.14
N HIS A 29 -6.97 -10.44 -9.95
CA HIS A 29 -6.49 -11.04 -8.71
C HIS A 29 -6.33 -10.00 -7.57
N CYS A 30 -6.15 -8.72 -7.92
CA CYS A 30 -6.03 -7.61 -6.99
C CYS A 30 -6.70 -6.35 -7.55
N VAL A 31 -7.39 -5.60 -6.68
CA VAL A 31 -7.87 -4.25 -7.02
C VAL A 31 -7.01 -3.22 -6.31
N ILE A 32 -6.50 -2.27 -7.09
CA ILE A 32 -5.67 -1.18 -6.60
C ILE A 32 -6.50 0.11 -6.62
N SER A 33 -6.49 0.85 -5.51
CA SER A 33 -7.08 2.19 -5.46
C SER A 33 -6.04 3.21 -5.05
N ALA A 34 -5.92 4.30 -5.80
CA ALA A 34 -5.03 5.41 -5.47
C ALA A 34 -5.85 6.67 -5.16
N SER A 35 -5.47 7.33 -4.06
CA SER A 35 -6.00 8.62 -3.64
C SER A 35 -7.54 8.63 -3.59
N LYS A 36 -8.20 9.47 -4.40
CA LYS A 36 -9.66 9.59 -4.50
C LYS A 36 -10.35 8.26 -4.83
N GLY A 37 -9.64 7.34 -5.50
CA GLY A 37 -10.12 5.99 -5.78
C GLY A 37 -10.50 5.21 -4.52
N GLY A 38 -9.93 5.56 -3.36
CA GLY A 38 -10.26 4.94 -2.08
C GLY A 38 -11.72 5.12 -1.66
N ALA A 39 -12.41 6.19 -2.11
CA ALA A 39 -13.85 6.36 -1.90
C ALA A 39 -14.66 5.25 -2.58
N TYR A 40 -14.30 4.90 -3.83
CA TYR A 40 -14.92 3.78 -4.54
C TYR A 40 -14.55 2.44 -3.90
N MET A 41 -13.30 2.24 -3.49
CA MET A 41 -12.88 1.02 -2.79
C MET A 41 -13.68 0.79 -1.50
N THR A 42 -13.86 1.85 -0.70
CA THR A 42 -14.68 1.81 0.53
C THR A 42 -16.09 1.31 0.22
N ALA A 43 -16.72 1.87 -0.82
CA ALA A 43 -18.07 1.51 -1.20
C ALA A 43 -18.16 0.08 -1.79
N LEU A 44 -17.17 -0.36 -2.57
CA LEU A 44 -17.08 -1.74 -3.05
C LEU A 44 -17.02 -2.75 -1.91
N TRP A 45 -16.20 -2.49 -0.89
CA TRP A 45 -16.10 -3.32 0.31
C TRP A 45 -17.41 -3.34 1.10
N GLN A 46 -18.00 -2.17 1.37
CA GLN A 46 -19.24 -2.06 2.14
C GLN A 46 -20.43 -2.73 1.46
N CYS A 47 -20.50 -2.69 0.13
CA CYS A 47 -21.55 -3.34 -0.64
C CYS A 47 -21.27 -4.82 -0.95
N GLY A 48 -20.14 -5.37 -0.50
CA GLY A 48 -19.76 -6.76 -0.79
C GLY A 48 -19.49 -7.02 -2.28
N LEU A 49 -19.17 -5.99 -3.05
CA LEU A 49 -18.92 -6.07 -4.49
C LEU A 49 -17.47 -6.44 -4.80
N TRP A 50 -16.58 -6.33 -3.83
CA TRP A 50 -15.21 -6.82 -3.88
C TRP A 50 -14.80 -7.36 -2.51
N ALA A 51 -14.22 -8.56 -2.47
CA ALA A 51 -13.72 -9.20 -1.25
C ALA A 51 -12.30 -9.76 -1.41
N GLY A 52 -11.63 -9.43 -2.52
CA GLY A 52 -10.30 -9.95 -2.85
C GLY A 52 -9.14 -9.06 -2.35
N PRO A 53 -7.89 -9.48 -2.64
CA PRO A 53 -6.68 -8.73 -2.33
C PRO A 53 -6.75 -7.27 -2.81
N SER A 54 -6.37 -6.32 -1.95
CA SER A 54 -6.49 -4.90 -2.26
C SER A 54 -5.24 -4.11 -1.90
N LEU A 55 -4.77 -3.23 -2.79
CA LEU A 55 -3.69 -2.30 -2.51
C LEU A 55 -4.24 -0.87 -2.54
N VAL A 56 -3.98 -0.10 -1.48
CA VAL A 56 -4.44 1.28 -1.32
C VAL A 56 -3.24 2.21 -1.30
N ILE A 57 -3.12 3.11 -2.27
CA ILE A 57 -2.08 4.14 -2.32
C ILE A 57 -2.70 5.45 -1.86
N ASN A 58 -2.09 6.10 -0.86
CA ASN A 58 -2.61 7.31 -0.22
C ASN A 58 -4.05 7.12 0.26
N ARG A 59 -4.20 6.54 1.45
CA ARG A 59 -5.50 6.12 2.01
C ARG A 59 -6.50 7.29 1.96
N HIS A 60 -7.66 7.07 1.34
CA HIS A 60 -8.74 8.05 1.38
C HIS A 60 -9.40 8.11 2.78
N PRO A 61 -9.85 9.28 3.28
CA PRO A 61 -10.47 9.42 4.60
C PRO A 61 -11.70 8.52 4.86
N THR A 62 -12.41 8.10 3.81
CA THR A 62 -13.58 7.20 3.93
C THR A 62 -13.20 5.78 4.36
N ILE A 63 -11.93 5.37 4.20
CA ILE A 63 -11.45 4.05 4.61
C ILE A 63 -11.19 4.08 6.12
N VAL A 64 -12.22 3.91 6.93
CA VAL A 64 -12.12 3.97 8.40
C VAL A 64 -11.85 2.60 9.06
N GLY A 65 -11.90 1.53 8.27
CA GLY A 65 -11.64 0.16 8.71
C GLY A 65 -11.37 -0.76 7.54
N ILE A 66 -10.70 -1.88 7.81
CA ILE A 66 -10.45 -2.94 6.84
C ILE A 66 -11.46 -4.07 7.07
N PRO A 67 -12.16 -4.57 6.03
CA PRO A 67 -13.10 -5.67 6.22
C PRO A 67 -12.42 -6.96 6.71
N PRO A 68 -13.12 -7.79 7.49
CA PRO A 68 -12.54 -9.01 8.03
C PRO A 68 -12.13 -9.98 6.92
N ASN A 69 -11.07 -10.75 7.18
CA ASN A 69 -10.49 -11.75 6.29
C ASN A 69 -9.93 -11.21 4.96
N MET A 70 -9.93 -9.91 4.73
CA MET A 70 -9.33 -9.33 3.52
C MET A 70 -7.82 -9.17 3.66
N ARG A 71 -7.13 -9.30 2.53
CA ARG A 71 -5.69 -9.01 2.41
C ARG A 71 -5.53 -7.59 1.87
N VAL A 72 -4.92 -6.71 2.65
CA VAL A 72 -4.83 -5.28 2.31
C VAL A 72 -3.43 -4.72 2.57
N VAL A 73 -2.84 -4.11 1.56
CA VAL A 73 -1.63 -3.30 1.70
C VAL A 73 -2.02 -1.83 1.59
N ILE A 74 -1.63 -1.02 2.57
CA ILE A 74 -1.78 0.44 2.53
C ILE A 74 -0.41 1.07 2.35
N CYS A 75 -0.25 1.89 1.32
CA CYS A 75 0.95 2.67 1.05
C CYS A 75 0.68 4.13 1.39
N GLN A 76 1.54 4.75 2.21
CA GLN A 76 1.37 6.15 2.60
C GLN A 76 2.71 6.85 2.77
N GLY A 77 2.86 8.02 2.16
CA GLY A 77 3.97 8.94 2.42
C GLY A 77 3.73 9.81 3.64
N SER A 78 4.76 10.04 4.46
CA SER A 78 4.63 10.91 5.66
C SER A 78 4.45 12.38 5.33
N ASN A 79 4.82 12.80 4.12
CA ASN A 79 4.75 14.19 3.66
C ASN A 79 3.62 14.38 2.64
N ASP A 80 2.61 13.50 2.61
CA ASP A 80 1.42 13.66 1.76
C ASP A 80 0.71 14.98 2.09
N GLU A 81 0.62 15.85 1.09
CA GLU A 81 0.05 17.18 1.20
C GLU A 81 -1.48 17.22 1.09
N TYR A 82 -2.13 16.13 0.69
CA TYR A 82 -3.58 16.03 0.51
C TYR A 82 -4.25 15.18 1.59
N TYR A 83 -3.68 14.00 1.89
CA TYR A 83 -4.23 13.06 2.86
C TYR A 83 -3.27 12.88 4.04
N GLN A 84 -3.32 13.88 4.92
CA GLN A 84 -2.47 13.94 6.09
C GLN A 84 -3.02 13.05 7.21
N PHE A 85 -2.27 11.99 7.51
CA PHE A 85 -2.54 11.13 8.66
C PHE A 85 -1.31 11.00 9.53
N ARG A 86 -1.53 10.92 10.83
CA ARG A 86 -0.47 10.50 11.74
C ARG A 86 -0.23 9.01 11.55
N ARG A 87 1.01 8.58 11.73
CA ARG A 87 1.39 7.17 11.59
C ARG A 87 0.55 6.28 12.52
N GLU A 88 0.27 6.74 13.74
CA GLU A 88 -0.48 5.99 14.73
C GLU A 88 -1.92 5.70 14.28
N ASP A 89 -2.53 6.61 13.52
CA ASP A 89 -3.88 6.45 12.97
C ASP A 89 -3.89 5.41 11.84
N LEU A 90 -2.84 5.39 11.01
CA LEU A 90 -2.66 4.39 9.95
C LEU A 90 -2.40 3.00 10.53
N GLU A 91 -1.57 2.91 11.58
CA GLU A 91 -1.35 1.66 12.29
C GLU A 91 -2.62 1.17 12.98
N ALA A 92 -3.44 2.07 13.54
CA ALA A 92 -4.76 1.73 14.07
C ALA A 92 -5.69 1.16 12.99
N LEU A 93 -5.65 1.73 11.78
CA LEU A 93 -6.39 1.20 10.63
C LEU A 93 -5.92 -0.21 10.24
N ILE A 94 -4.60 -0.47 10.18
CA ILE A 94 -4.09 -1.83 9.94
C ILE A 94 -4.57 -2.80 11.02
N ARG A 95 -4.57 -2.39 12.29
CA ARG A 95 -5.06 -3.22 13.41
C ARG A 95 -6.56 -3.53 13.33
N SER A 96 -7.35 -2.76 12.59
CA SER A 96 -8.76 -3.07 12.36
C SER A 96 -8.97 -4.27 11.41
N GLY A 97 -7.97 -4.59 10.59
CA GLY A 97 -8.00 -5.73 9.69
C GLY A 97 -7.63 -7.05 10.36
N SER A 98 -7.60 -8.12 9.58
CA SER A 98 -7.24 -9.44 10.10
C SER A 98 -5.73 -9.58 10.35
N PRO A 99 -5.32 -10.23 11.47
CA PRO A 99 -3.92 -10.51 11.75
C PRO A 99 -3.23 -11.24 10.59
N ASN A 100 -1.97 -10.87 10.31
CA ASN A 100 -1.16 -11.46 9.23
C ASN A 100 -1.75 -11.32 7.81
N ARG A 101 -2.74 -10.45 7.60
CA ARG A 101 -3.32 -10.18 6.27
C ARG A 101 -3.14 -8.74 5.80
N CYS A 102 -2.70 -7.86 6.70
CA CYS A 102 -2.59 -6.43 6.42
C CYS A 102 -1.15 -5.95 6.56
N LEU A 103 -0.75 -4.96 5.76
CA LEU A 103 0.56 -4.32 5.84
C LEU A 103 0.42 -2.81 5.62
N LEU A 104 1.12 -2.02 6.42
CA LEU A 104 1.36 -0.61 6.17
C LEU A 104 2.77 -0.43 5.59
N TYR A 105 2.84 -0.05 4.32
CA TYR A 105 4.04 0.46 3.69
C TYR A 105 4.10 1.99 3.90
N TYR A 106 4.75 2.41 4.98
CA TYR A 106 4.88 3.82 5.35
C TYR A 106 6.27 4.36 5.02
N THR A 107 6.34 5.42 4.22
CA THR A 107 7.59 6.09 3.90
C THR A 107 7.72 7.35 4.75
N GLY A 108 8.39 7.18 5.89
CA GLY A 108 8.61 8.22 6.88
C GLY A 108 9.91 9.01 6.68
N ASN A 109 9.89 10.27 7.13
CA ASN A 109 11.13 11.01 7.41
C ASN A 109 11.99 10.22 8.42
N SER A 110 13.31 10.25 8.25
CA SER A 110 14.24 9.77 9.27
C SER A 110 14.13 10.61 10.55
N GLY A 111 14.82 10.20 11.62
CA GLY A 111 15.11 11.12 12.72
C GLY A 111 15.84 12.38 12.21
N LEU A 112 15.68 13.49 12.93
CA LEU A 112 16.43 14.72 12.71
C LEU A 112 17.90 14.48 13.07
N LEU A 113 18.79 14.68 12.11
CA LEU A 113 20.24 14.64 12.30
C LEU A 113 20.82 16.00 11.89
N GLY A 114 21.23 16.80 12.87
CA GLY A 114 21.72 18.15 12.63
C GLY A 114 20.61 19.09 12.13
N ARG A 115 20.72 19.58 10.88
CA ARG A 115 19.80 20.57 10.30
C ARG A 115 18.70 19.97 9.41
N GLY A 116 18.59 18.65 9.31
CA GLY A 116 17.59 18.04 8.45
C GLY A 116 17.42 16.54 8.66
N TYR A 117 16.70 15.92 7.72
CA TYR A 117 16.50 14.48 7.67
C TYR A 117 17.56 13.82 6.77
N THR A 118 18.06 12.65 7.14
CA THR A 118 18.89 11.83 6.25
C THR A 118 18.05 11.06 5.23
N ARG A 119 16.76 10.87 5.50
CA ARG A 119 15.76 10.39 4.54
C ARG A 119 14.51 11.24 4.67
N GLU A 120 14.01 11.75 3.55
CA GLU A 120 12.67 12.32 3.48
C GLU A 120 11.67 11.23 3.07
N GLY A 121 10.53 11.19 3.76
CA GLY A 121 9.39 10.36 3.41
C GLY A 121 8.72 10.85 2.13
N ASP A 122 7.91 10.00 1.49
CA ASP A 122 7.27 10.41 0.25
C ASP A 122 6.22 11.50 0.49
N ARG A 123 5.99 12.29 -0.55
CA ARG A 123 4.82 13.18 -0.70
C ARG A 123 3.62 12.39 -1.24
N HIS A 124 2.55 13.08 -1.66
CA HIS A 124 1.39 12.42 -2.26
C HIS A 124 1.77 11.58 -3.49
N ASN A 125 2.69 12.09 -4.33
CA ASN A 125 3.29 11.26 -5.36
C ASN A 125 4.33 10.35 -4.71
N MET A 126 3.92 9.12 -4.37
CA MET A 126 4.75 8.13 -3.68
C MET A 126 5.90 7.60 -4.54
N GLN A 127 6.98 8.38 -4.64
CA GLN A 127 8.13 8.06 -5.49
C GLN A 127 8.77 6.71 -5.16
N SER A 128 8.79 6.33 -3.88
CA SER A 128 9.32 5.04 -3.44
C SER A 128 8.61 3.84 -4.08
N LEU A 129 7.34 3.97 -4.49
CA LEU A 129 6.61 2.89 -5.18
C LEU A 129 7.14 2.62 -6.59
N ILE A 130 7.73 3.62 -7.24
CA ILE A 130 8.26 3.54 -8.61
C ILE A 130 9.72 3.04 -8.60
N GLN A 131 10.42 3.25 -7.50
CA GLN A 131 11.82 2.86 -7.38
C GLN A 131 11.94 1.37 -6.98
N TYR A 132 13.00 0.72 -7.49
CA TYR A 132 13.42 -0.62 -7.07
C TYR A 132 12.30 -1.68 -7.11
N ASP A 133 11.42 -1.58 -8.12
CA ASP A 133 10.27 -2.47 -8.31
C ASP A 133 9.39 -2.62 -7.06
N CYS A 134 9.27 -1.56 -6.25
CA CYS A 134 8.57 -1.65 -4.98
C CYS A 134 7.06 -1.91 -5.17
N LEU A 135 6.39 -1.23 -6.12
CA LEU A 135 4.96 -1.45 -6.35
C LEU A 135 4.65 -2.89 -6.79
N PRO A 136 5.30 -3.48 -7.81
CA PRO A 136 5.13 -4.89 -8.14
C PRO A 136 5.27 -5.82 -6.93
N ARG A 137 6.27 -5.59 -6.08
CA ARG A 137 6.51 -6.43 -4.90
C ARG A 137 5.44 -6.29 -3.83
N LEU A 138 4.85 -5.10 -3.69
CA LEU A 138 3.69 -4.89 -2.80
C LEU A 138 2.43 -5.56 -3.35
N ILE A 139 2.29 -5.63 -4.68
CA ILE A 139 1.23 -6.42 -5.34
C ILE A 139 1.47 -7.92 -5.07
N ASP A 140 2.67 -8.42 -5.24
CA ASP A 140 3.01 -9.82 -4.91
C ASP A 140 2.77 -10.12 -3.43
N ALA A 141 3.10 -9.18 -2.53
CA ALA A 141 2.84 -9.29 -1.10
C ALA A 141 1.36 -9.42 -0.77
N VAL A 142 0.49 -8.64 -1.41
CA VAL A 142 -0.96 -8.74 -1.15
C VAL A 142 -1.56 -10.02 -1.73
N LEU A 143 -1.02 -10.50 -2.87
CA LEU A 143 -1.46 -11.71 -3.56
C LEU A 143 -0.95 -13.01 -2.95
N SER A 144 0.18 -12.98 -2.25
CA SER A 144 0.79 -14.18 -1.65
C SER A 144 -0.12 -14.84 -0.62
N ASP A 145 0.04 -16.13 -0.35
CA ASP A 145 -0.69 -16.83 0.71
C ASP A 145 -0.11 -16.55 2.11
N GLU A 146 1.19 -16.22 2.20
CA GLU A 146 1.84 -15.84 3.47
C GLU A 146 1.59 -14.38 3.83
N SER A 147 1.83 -13.95 5.08
CA SER A 147 1.64 -12.53 5.47
C SER A 147 2.30 -11.54 4.49
N PRO A 148 1.63 -10.45 4.05
CA PRO A 148 2.23 -9.50 3.12
C PRO A 148 3.55 -8.92 3.61
N GLU A 149 3.70 -8.73 4.93
CA GLU A 149 4.94 -8.29 5.54
C GLU A 149 6.07 -9.30 5.31
N VAL A 150 5.80 -10.59 5.51
CA VAL A 150 6.78 -11.66 5.32
C VAL A 150 7.19 -11.77 3.84
N GLN A 151 6.23 -11.72 2.92
CA GLN A 151 6.50 -11.77 1.48
C GLN A 151 7.36 -10.58 1.01
N LEU A 152 7.06 -9.37 1.50
CA LEU A 152 7.84 -8.19 1.17
C LEU A 152 9.28 -8.31 1.71
N MET A 153 9.44 -8.77 2.96
CA MET A 153 10.76 -9.01 3.57
C MET A 153 11.58 -10.04 2.79
N ARG A 154 10.96 -11.14 2.34
CA ARG A 154 11.65 -12.19 1.58
C ARG A 154 12.16 -11.66 0.25
N SER A 155 11.33 -10.92 -0.47
CA SER A 155 11.71 -10.37 -1.79
C SER A 155 12.83 -9.31 -1.72
N TRP A 156 13.24 -8.83 -0.53
CA TRP A 156 14.45 -8.02 -0.40
C TRP A 156 15.74 -8.81 -0.61
N ARG A 157 15.73 -10.13 -0.36
CA ARG A 157 16.90 -10.98 -0.62
C ARG A 157 17.21 -11.08 -2.11
N ASP A 158 16.19 -11.00 -2.93
CA ASP A 158 16.31 -11.04 -4.38
C ASP A 158 16.80 -9.69 -4.96
N MET A 159 16.89 -8.65 -4.12
CA MET A 159 17.37 -7.31 -4.45
C MET A 159 18.82 -7.04 -3.99
N VAL A 160 19.53 -8.05 -3.48
CA VAL A 160 20.95 -7.90 -3.15
C VAL A 160 21.72 -7.76 -4.45
N THR A 161 22.30 -6.58 -4.67
CA THR A 161 23.12 -6.32 -5.86
C THR A 161 24.30 -7.29 -5.93
N GLU A 162 24.76 -7.65 -7.12
CA GLU A 162 26.00 -8.43 -7.26
C GLU A 162 27.17 -7.81 -6.50
N GLU A 163 27.23 -6.47 -6.47
CA GLU A 163 28.25 -5.73 -5.73
C GLU A 163 28.18 -5.97 -4.22
N ARG A 164 26.96 -6.00 -3.66
CA ARG A 164 26.77 -6.35 -2.25
C ARG A 164 27.06 -7.83 -1.98
N LEU A 165 26.68 -8.73 -2.87
CA LEU A 165 27.04 -10.14 -2.77
C LEU A 165 28.57 -10.32 -2.77
N LYS A 166 29.28 -9.62 -3.67
CA LYS A 166 30.75 -9.61 -3.75
C LYS A 166 31.40 -9.00 -2.51
N ALA A 167 30.83 -7.94 -1.95
CA ALA A 167 31.32 -7.33 -0.70
C ALA A 167 31.08 -8.23 0.52
N GLU A 168 29.92 -8.89 0.62
CA GLU A 168 29.61 -9.86 1.67
C GLU A 168 30.50 -11.12 1.56
N GLU A 169 30.80 -11.57 0.33
CA GLU A 169 31.77 -12.62 0.08
C GLU A 169 33.18 -12.21 0.51
N TRP A 170 33.63 -11.01 0.14
CA TRP A 170 34.93 -10.46 0.57
C TRP A 170 35.05 -10.37 2.09
N LEU A 171 34.00 -9.91 2.80
CA LEU A 171 33.99 -9.82 4.26
C LEU A 171 34.06 -11.20 4.95
N ARG A 172 33.53 -12.26 4.33
CA ARG A 172 33.66 -13.64 4.83
C ARG A 172 35.09 -14.17 4.75
N TYR A 173 35.94 -13.66 3.85
CA TYR A 173 37.36 -14.04 3.78
C TYR A 173 38.25 -13.34 4.81
N SER A 174 37.82 -12.22 5.39
CA SER A 174 38.56 -11.49 6.44
C SER A 174 38.37 -12.02 7.86
N SER A 175 37.72 -13.18 8.02
CA SER A 175 37.51 -13.85 9.33
C SER A 175 38.52 -14.99 9.56
N SER A 176 39.81 -14.74 9.31
CA SER A 176 40.92 -15.65 9.61
C SER A 176 41.79 -15.09 10.72
#